data_AF-A0A3B9J8G8-F1
#
_entry.id   AF-A0A3B9J8G8-F1
#
_cell.length_a   1.000
_cell.length_b   1.000
_cell.length_c   1.000
_cell.angle_alpha   90.00
_cell.angle_beta   90.00
_cell.angle_gamma   90.00
#
_symmetry.space_group_name_H-M   'P 1'
#
loop_
_entity.id
_entity.type
_entity.pdbx_description
1 polymer ?
#
loop_
_entity_poly.entity_id
_entity_poly.type
_entity_poly.pdbx_seq_one_letter_code
_entity_poly.pdbx_strand_id
1 'polypeptide(L)'
;MSKPSFQTVLNALCDTSTAFPNRYLPHFSDLTPIDISMLLSQWPTLATKRKRTLLAKLVELYQADTLLSFDALAIALLTDADEQIRSDALRLLVESDDTHI
;
A
#
# COMPACT_ATOMS: atom_id res chain seq x y z
N MET A 1 -9.16 -17.79 12.79
CA MET A 1 -9.83 -17.21 11.60
C MET A 1 -8.84 -17.24 10.44
N SER A 2 -9.27 -17.59 9.23
CA SER A 2 -8.37 -17.62 8.06
C SER A 2 -8.02 -16.20 7.61
N LYS A 3 -6.76 -15.95 7.23
CA LYS A 3 -6.31 -14.67 6.65
C LYS A 3 -7.11 -14.43 5.36
N PRO A 4 -7.78 -13.27 5.18
CA PRO A 4 -8.48 -13.00 3.92
C PRO A 4 -7.49 -12.98 2.75
N SER A 5 -7.94 -13.47 1.59
CA SER A 5 -7.16 -13.41 0.36
C SER A 5 -6.90 -11.96 -0.06
N PHE A 6 -5.80 -11.72 -0.78
CA PHE A 6 -5.52 -10.39 -1.29
C PHE A 6 -6.62 -9.88 -2.24
N GLN A 7 -7.28 -10.76 -3.00
CA GLN A 7 -8.46 -10.39 -3.79
C GLN A 7 -9.58 -9.79 -2.92
N THR A 8 -9.80 -10.30 -1.71
CA THR A 8 -10.80 -9.74 -0.78
C THR A 8 -10.42 -8.33 -0.35
N VAL A 9 -9.12 -8.10 -0.12
CA VAL A 9 -8.56 -6.78 0.22
C VAL A 9 -8.70 -5.81 -0.95
N LEU A 10 -8.36 -6.25 -2.16
CA LEU A 10 -8.45 -5.44 -3.38
C LEU A 10 -9.91 -5.06 -3.69
N ASN A 11 -10.86 -5.98 -3.52
CA ASN A 11 -12.29 -5.69 -3.66
C ASN A 11 -12.74 -4.58 -2.70
N ALA A 12 -12.27 -4.62 -1.45
CA ALA A 12 -12.54 -3.55 -0.48
C ALA A 12 -11.84 -2.23 -0.84
N LEU A 13 -10.67 -2.28 -1.48
CA LEU A 13 -10.00 -1.07 -1.96
C LEU A 13 -10.79 -0.40 -3.09
N CYS A 14 -11.31 -1.20 -4.03
CA CYS A 14 -12.13 -0.76 -5.16
C CYS A 14 -13.53 -0.29 -4.75
N ASP A 15 -14.08 -0.77 -3.63
CA ASP A 15 -15.34 -0.26 -3.09
C ASP A 15 -15.18 1.17 -2.54
N THR A 16 -15.60 2.15 -3.33
CA THR A 16 -15.56 3.57 -2.97
C THR A 16 -16.79 4.03 -2.19
N SER A 17 -17.80 3.17 -1.99
CA SER A 17 -18.98 3.50 -1.18
C SER A 17 -18.68 3.55 0.31
N THR A 18 -17.59 2.91 0.75
CA THR A 18 -17.17 2.83 2.14
C THR A 18 -15.71 3.26 2.33
N ALA A 19 -15.37 3.67 3.55
CA ALA A 19 -13.97 3.91 3.92
C ALA A 19 -13.17 2.60 3.88
N PHE A 20 -11.93 2.66 3.38
CA PHE A 20 -11.07 1.47 3.35
C PHE A 20 -10.76 0.99 4.78
N PRO A 21 -11.04 -0.28 5.14
CA PRO A 21 -10.83 -0.76 6.51
C PRO A 21 -9.34 -0.84 6.90
N ASN A 22 -8.96 -0.20 8.01
CA ASN A 22 -7.56 -0.22 8.50
C ASN A 22 -7.02 -1.63 8.76
N ARG A 23 -7.90 -2.59 9.14
CA ARG A 23 -7.52 -4.00 9.33
C ARG A 23 -6.92 -4.67 8.08
N TYR A 24 -7.14 -4.08 6.90
CA TYR A 24 -6.59 -4.59 5.65
C TYR A 24 -5.25 -3.95 5.27
N LEU A 25 -4.77 -2.93 5.97
CA LEU A 25 -3.48 -2.29 5.67
C LEU A 25 -2.29 -3.27 5.77
N PRO A 26 -2.17 -4.13 6.81
CA PRO A 26 -1.05 -5.08 6.89
C PRO A 26 -1.03 -6.11 5.75
N HIS A 27 -2.12 -6.26 5.00
CA HIS A 27 -2.18 -7.18 3.86
C HIS A 27 -1.44 -6.67 2.62
N PHE A 28 -0.97 -5.43 2.63
CA PHE A 28 -0.06 -4.91 1.61
C PHE A 28 1.41 -5.20 1.92
N SER A 29 1.71 -5.81 3.08
CA SER A 29 3.05 -6.32 3.37
C SER A 29 3.30 -7.59 2.56
N ASP A 30 4.54 -7.75 2.09
CA ASP A 30 5.03 -8.98 1.45
C ASP A 30 4.20 -9.43 0.24
N LEU A 31 3.72 -8.47 -0.57
CA LEU A 31 2.94 -8.79 -1.76
C LEU A 31 3.74 -9.64 -2.74
N THR A 32 3.12 -10.73 -3.21
CA THR A 32 3.70 -11.57 -4.26
C THR A 32 3.64 -10.85 -5.62
N PRO A 33 4.42 -11.27 -6.62
CA PRO A 33 4.30 -10.73 -7.99
C PRO A 33 2.87 -10.83 -8.57
N ILE A 34 2.12 -11.87 -8.18
CA ILE A 34 0.72 -12.04 -8.59
C ILE A 34 -0.16 -10.97 -7.95
N ASP A 35 0.01 -10.71 -6.65
CA ASP A 35 -0.74 -9.67 -5.94
C ASP A 35 -0.45 -8.28 -6.51
N ILE A 36 0.82 -7.98 -6.80
CA ILE A 36 1.21 -6.72 -7.46
C ILE A 36 0.54 -6.57 -8.83
N SER A 37 0.60 -7.62 -9.67
CA SER A 37 -0.05 -7.61 -10.98
C SER A 37 -1.56 -7.36 -10.87
N MET A 38 -2.22 -8.04 -9.93
CA MET A 38 -3.65 -7.83 -9.64
C MET A 38 -3.94 -6.38 -9.23
N LEU A 39 -3.18 -5.82 -8.30
CA LEU A 39 -3.34 -4.44 -7.86
C LEU A 39 -3.15 -3.46 -9.02
N LEU A 40 -2.05 -3.60 -9.78
CA LEU A 40 -1.73 -2.70 -10.90
C LEU A 40 -2.78 -2.77 -12.01
N SER A 41 -3.44 -3.91 -12.22
CA SER A 41 -4.54 -4.02 -13.18
C SER A 41 -5.74 -3.13 -12.81
N GLN A 42 -6.01 -2.94 -11.52
CA GLN A 42 -7.13 -2.14 -11.01
C GLN A 42 -6.71 -0.70 -10.72
N TRP A 43 -5.42 -0.48 -10.45
CA TRP A 43 -4.88 0.79 -9.97
C TRP A 43 -5.30 2.01 -10.81
N PRO A 44 -5.26 2.01 -12.15
CA PRO A 44 -5.69 3.17 -12.95
C PRO A 44 -7.14 3.59 -12.74
N THR A 45 -8.01 2.66 -12.32
CA THR A 45 -9.45 2.91 -12.13
C THR A 45 -9.77 3.52 -10.77
N LEU A 46 -8.87 3.43 -9.81
CA LEU A 46 -9.06 3.99 -8.47
C LEU A 46 -9.00 5.52 -8.51
N ALA A 47 -9.94 6.17 -7.83
CA ALA A 47 -9.88 7.62 -7.65
C ALA A 47 -8.57 8.03 -6.95
N THR A 48 -7.93 9.10 -7.42
CA THR A 48 -6.66 9.61 -6.88
C THR A 48 -6.67 9.77 -5.36
N LYS A 49 -7.77 10.31 -4.80
CA LYS A 49 -7.94 10.45 -3.35
C LYS A 49 -7.86 9.12 -2.60
N ARG A 50 -8.40 8.03 -3.17
CA ARG A 50 -8.36 6.68 -2.58
C ARG A 50 -6.92 6.16 -2.53
N LYS A 51 -6.17 6.31 -3.61
CA LYS A 51 -4.74 5.93 -3.70
C LYS A 51 -3.90 6.68 -2.67
N ARG A 52 -3.99 8.00 -2.65
CA ARG A 52 -3.26 8.85 -1.69
C ARG A 52 -3.60 8.50 -0.24
N THR A 53 -4.87 8.27 0.06
CA THR A 53 -5.31 7.88 1.41
C THR A 53 -4.75 6.51 1.82
N LEU A 54 -4.70 5.55 0.90
CA LEU A 54 -4.09 4.24 1.16
C LEU A 54 -2.60 4.41 1.49
N LEU A 55 -1.85 5.09 0.63
CA LEU A 55 -0.40 5.25 0.76
C LEU A 55 -0.02 6.01 2.04
N ALA A 56 -0.72 7.10 2.37
CA ALA A 56 -0.51 7.81 3.62
C ALA A 56 -0.70 6.90 4.85
N LYS A 57 -1.74 6.06 4.86
CA LYS A 57 -1.99 5.11 5.95
C LYS A 57 -0.96 3.98 6.01
N LEU A 58 -0.42 3.55 4.87
CA LEU A 58 0.65 2.56 4.84
C LEU A 58 1.95 3.15 5.38
N VAL A 59 2.25 4.42 5.08
CA VAL A 59 3.41 5.12 5.65
C VAL A 59 3.27 5.26 7.17
N GLU A 60 2.10 5.69 7.67
CA GLU A 60 1.82 5.73 9.11
C GLU A 60 1.97 4.36 9.78
N LEU A 61 1.48 3.30 9.13
CA LEU A 61 1.61 1.93 9.63
C LEU A 61 3.06 1.46 9.65
N TYR A 62 3.83 1.72 8.60
CA TYR A 62 5.24 1.34 8.52
C TYR A 62 6.08 2.04 9.59
N GLN A 63 5.79 3.31 9.88
CA GLN A 63 6.42 4.04 10.98
C GLN A 63 6.11 3.45 12.36
N ALA A 64 4.93 2.85 12.53
CA ALA A 64 4.53 2.22 13.78
C ALA A 64 5.01 0.77 13.91
N ASP A 65 5.20 0.06 12.79
CA ASP A 65 5.61 -1.33 12.72
C ASP A 65 6.54 -1.55 11.52
N THR A 66 7.84 -1.40 11.77
CA THR A 66 8.90 -1.55 10.76
C THR A 66 9.16 -3.01 10.37
N LEU A 67 8.50 -3.99 10.99
CA LEU A 67 8.59 -5.40 10.59
C LEU A 67 7.80 -5.70 9.30
N LEU A 68 6.92 -4.79 8.89
CA LEU A 68 6.16 -4.89 7.64
C LEU A 68 7.04 -4.43 6.48
N SER A 69 7.09 -5.19 5.39
CA SER A 69 7.78 -4.79 4.15
C SER A 69 6.76 -4.42 3.08
N PHE A 70 6.77 -3.16 2.66
CA PHE A 70 5.94 -2.65 1.57
C PHE A 70 6.72 -2.46 0.26
N ASP A 71 7.95 -2.99 0.17
CA ASP A 71 8.89 -2.68 -0.91
C ASP A 71 8.37 -3.05 -2.29
N ALA A 72 7.78 -4.24 -2.42
CA ALA A 72 7.23 -4.71 -3.70
C ALA A 72 6.14 -3.76 -4.22
N LEU A 73 5.29 -3.26 -3.32
CA LEU A 73 4.28 -2.25 -3.65
C LEU A 73 4.93 -0.93 -4.00
N ALA A 74 5.86 -0.46 -3.18
CA ALA A 74 6.49 0.83 -3.33
C ALA A 74 7.26 0.94 -4.66
N ILE A 75 8.08 -0.07 -4.99
CA ILE A 75 8.81 -0.17 -6.27
C ILE A 75 7.83 -0.09 -7.45
N ALA A 76 6.71 -0.82 -7.38
CA ALA A 76 5.70 -0.83 -8.42
C ALA A 76 5.02 0.54 -8.63
N LEU A 77 5.04 1.42 -7.63
CA LEU A 77 4.39 2.74 -7.66
C LEU A 77 5.34 3.91 -7.92
N LEU A 78 6.65 3.68 -8.03
CA LEU A 78 7.63 4.74 -8.32
C LEU A 78 7.42 5.44 -9.67
N THR A 79 6.68 4.83 -10.58
CA THR A 79 6.36 5.37 -11.91
C THR A 79 4.93 5.91 -12.02
N ASP A 80 4.19 6.01 -10.90
CA ASP A 80 2.83 6.56 -10.92
C ASP A 80 2.81 8.00 -11.45
N ALA A 81 1.75 8.37 -12.17
CA ALA A 81 1.59 9.72 -12.71
C ALA A 81 1.45 10.78 -11.59
N ASP A 82 0.88 10.43 -10.45
CA ASP A 82 0.69 11.31 -9.30
C ASP A 82 1.98 11.42 -8.47
N GLU A 83 2.49 12.65 -8.34
CA GLU A 83 3.70 12.94 -7.58
C GLU A 83 3.63 12.58 -6.10
N GLN A 84 2.44 12.70 -5.48
CA GLN A 84 2.25 12.34 -4.09
C GLN A 84 2.36 10.84 -3.90
N ILE A 85 1.82 10.05 -4.84
CA ILE A 85 1.93 8.58 -4.81
C ILE A 85 3.40 8.17 -4.90
N ARG A 86 4.17 8.77 -5.82
CA ARG A 86 5.61 8.50 -5.92
C ARG A 86 6.35 8.89 -4.64
N SER A 87 6.01 10.05 -4.04
CA SER A 87 6.63 10.50 -2.79
C SER A 87 6.35 9.56 -1.63
N ASP A 88 5.11 9.08 -1.48
CA ASP A 88 4.76 8.13 -0.41
C ASP A 88 5.37 6.74 -0.66
N ALA A 89 5.45 6.30 -1.91
CA ALA A 89 6.14 5.07 -2.27
C ALA A 89 7.63 5.13 -1.87
N LEU A 90 8.32 6.24 -2.11
CA LEU A 90 9.70 6.41 -1.64
C LEU A 90 9.80 6.32 -0.11
N ARG A 91 8.85 6.88 0.64
CA ARG A 91 8.84 6.78 2.11
C ARG A 91 8.67 5.36 2.63
N LEU A 92 8.01 4.49 1.86
CA LEU A 92 7.87 3.07 2.18
C LEU A 92 9.14 2.25 1.90
N LEU A 93 10.09 2.79 1.13
CA LEU A 93 11.38 2.15 0.83
C LEU A 93 12.51 2.63 1.74
N VAL A 94 12.34 3.79 2.37
CA VAL A 94 13.33 4.31 3.29
C VAL A 94 13.22 3.51 4.58
N GLU A 95 14.15 2.58 4.78
CA GLU A 95 14.38 1.97 6.08
C GLU A 95 14.58 3.12 7.08
N SER A 96 13.87 3.08 8.20
CA SER A 96 14.05 4.08 9.25
C SER A 96 15.52 4.01 9.69
N ASP A 97 16.31 5.02 9.34
CA ASP A 97 17.63 5.26 9.91
C ASP A 97 17.42 5.56 11.39
N ASP A 98 17.19 4.51 12.19
CA ASP A 98 17.27 4.58 13.63
C ASP A 98 18.76 4.70 13.98
N THR A 99 19.30 5.89 13.69
CA THR A 99 20.65 6.27 14.08
C THR A 99 20.59 6.59 15.57
N HIS A 100 20.47 5.54 16.38
CA HIS A 100 20.85 5.61 17.78
C HIS A 100 22.38 5.77 17.85
N ILE A 101 22.83 7.04 17.80
CA ILE A 101 24.18 7.46 18.22
C ILE A 101 24.18 7.64 19.74
#